data_AF-A0A7D5JT53-F1
#
_entry.id   AF-A0A7D5JT53-F1
#
_cell.length_a   1.000
_cell.length_b   1.000
_cell.length_c   1.000
_cell.angle_alpha   90.00
_cell.angle_beta   90.00
_cell.angle_gamma   90.00
#
_symmetry.space_group_name_H-M   'P 1'
#
loop_
_entity.id
_entity.type
_entity.pdbx_description
1 polymer ?
#
loop_
_entity_poly.entity_id
_entity_poly.type
_entity_poly.pdbx_seq_one_letter_code
_entity_poly.pdbx_strand_id
1 'polypeptide(L)' 'MVFVTRDGQPFSVVRVMDAFNPELITHTLDLIECLDAGGYSFASIISTLSQEGAQ' A
#
# COMPACT_ATOMS: atom_id res chain seq x y z
N MET A 1 7.27 4.03 1.27
CA MET A 1 5.83 4.26 1.42
C MET A 1 5.30 3.39 2.53
N VAL A 2 4.49 3.96 3.40
CA VAL A 2 3.92 3.26 4.57
C VAL A 2 2.41 3.31 4.50
N PHE A 3 1.76 2.23 4.91
CA PHE A 3 0.32 2.15 5.10
C PHE A 3 0.04 2.15 6.60
N VAL A 4 -0.75 3.11 7.07
CA VAL A 4 -1.09 3.30 8.48
C VAL A 4 -2.60 3.41 8.59
N THR A 5 -3.21 2.60 9.43
CA THR A 5 -4.65 2.70 9.73
C THR A 5 -4.95 3.81 10.74
N ARG A 6 -6.21 4.20 10.85
CA ARG A 6 -6.66 5.32 11.70
C ARG A 6 -6.25 5.19 13.17
N ASP A 7 -6.23 3.98 13.70
CA ASP A 7 -5.85 3.68 15.09
C ASP A 7 -4.34 3.47 15.27
N GLY A 8 -3.54 3.66 14.21
CA GLY A 8 -2.10 3.44 14.21
C GLY A 8 -1.69 1.98 14.07
N GLN A 9 -2.63 1.02 14.15
CA GLN A 9 -2.40 -0.40 13.87
C GLN A 9 -3.61 -1.03 13.16
N PRO A 10 -3.39 -1.83 12.09
CA PRO A 10 -2.09 -2.25 11.55
C PRO A 10 -1.31 -1.15 10.84
N PHE A 11 0.02 -1.30 10.85
CA PHE A 11 1.01 -0.47 10.16
C PHE A 11 1.94 -1.40 9.36
N SER A 12 2.31 -1.00 8.14
CA SER A 12 3.33 -1.72 7.36
C SER A 12 4.07 -0.81 6.39
N VAL A 13 5.35 -1.13 6.16
CA VAL A 13 6.11 -0.59 5.03
C VAL A 13 5.73 -1.39 3.80
N VAL A 14 5.04 -0.75 2.86
CA VAL A 14 4.48 -1.43 1.68
C VAL A 14 5.35 -1.33 0.44
N ARG A 15 6.22 -0.32 0.38
CA ARG A 15 7.16 -0.14 -0.75
C ARG A 15 8.37 0.67 -0.30
N VAL A 16 9.56 0.28 -0.72
CA VAL A 16 10.80 1.06 -0.55
C VAL A 16 11.32 1.41 -1.93
N MET A 17 11.88 2.61 -2.09
CA MET A 17 12.35 3.12 -3.37
C MET A 17 13.67 3.86 -3.15
N ASP A 18 14.68 3.52 -3.96
CA ASP A 18 16.01 4.16 -3.88
C ASP A 18 16.03 5.56 -4.53
N ALA A 19 15.08 5.81 -5.45
CA ALA A 19 14.90 7.10 -6.09
C ALA A 19 13.41 7.48 -6.08
N PHE A 20 13.14 8.79 -6.09
CA PHE A 20 11.77 9.29 -6.20
C PHE A 20 11.16 8.89 -7.55
N ASN A 21 9.99 8.24 -7.51
CA ASN A 21 9.24 7.82 -8.69
C ASN A 21 7.75 8.12 -8.48
N PRO A 22 7.21 9.19 -9.08
CA PRO A 22 5.82 9.61 -8.89
C PRO A 22 4.81 8.64 -9.51
N GLU A 23 5.18 7.93 -10.59
CA GLU A 23 4.29 6.97 -11.25
C GLU A 23 4.03 5.77 -10.34
N LEU A 24 5.07 5.23 -9.70
CA LEU A 24 4.93 4.14 -8.74
C LEU A 24 4.14 4.55 -7.49
N ILE A 25 4.31 5.80 -7.03
CA ILE A 25 3.53 6.33 -5.90
C ILE A 25 2.04 6.39 -6.27
N THR A 26 1.73 6.96 -7.44
CA THR A 26 0.36 7.10 -7.93
C THR A 26 -0.30 5.74 -8.13
N HIS A 27 0.39 4.80 -8.79
CA HIS A 27 -0.09 3.43 -8.96
C HIS A 27 -0.36 2.73 -7.63
N THR A 28 0.51 2.92 -6.63
CA THR A 28 0.30 2.34 -5.29
C THR A 28 -0.92 2.94 -4.60
N LEU A 29 -1.20 4.24 -4.78
CA LEU A 29 -2.39 4.90 -4.24
C LEU A 29 -3.67 4.43 -4.93
N ASP A 30 -3.68 4.33 -6.26
CA ASP A 30 -4.82 3.84 -7.04
C ASP A 30 -5.16 2.39 -6.67
N LEU A 31 -4.14 1.56 -6.43
CA LEU A 31 -4.32 0.20 -5.96
C LEU A 31 -4.93 0.15 -4.55
N ILE A 32 -4.49 1.01 -3.63
CA ILE A 32 -5.09 1.11 -2.29
C ILE A 32 -6.56 1.50 -2.39
N GLU A 33 -6.90 2.51 -3.19
CA GLU A 33 -8.29 2.95 -3.39
C GLU A 33 -9.15 1.82 -3.97
N CYS A 34 -8.65 1.10 -4.97
CA CYS A 34 -9.34 -0.04 -5.56
C CYS A 34 -9.63 -1.15 -4.54
N LEU A 35 -8.64 -1.50 -3.70
CA LEU A 35 -8.81 -2.53 -2.67
C LEU A 35 -9.73 -2.07 -1.53
N ASP A 36 -9.65 -0.80 -1.13
CA ASP A 36 -10.54 -0.21 -0.10
C ASP A 36 -11.99 -0.18 -0.60
N ALA A 37 -12.23 0.30 -1.83
CA ALA A 37 -13.54 0.28 -2.47
C ALA A 37 -14.09 -1.14 -2.67
N GLY A 38 -13.20 -2.12 -2.88
CA GLY A 38 -13.53 -3.54 -2.94
C GLY A 38 -13.89 -4.17 -1.58
N GLY A 39 -13.78 -3.43 -0.47
CA GLY A 39 -14.06 -3.92 0.88
C GLY A 39 -13.02 -4.89 1.41
N TYR A 40 -11.79 -4.86 0.89
CA TYR A 40 -10.71 -5.70 1.38
C TYR A 40 -10.34 -5.32 2.81
N SER A 41 -10.00 -6.31 3.63
CA SER A 41 -9.48 -6.05 4.97
C SER A 41 -8.11 -5.35 4.90
N PHE A 42 -7.77 -4.55 5.91
CA PHE A 42 -6.46 -3.90 5.99
C PHE A 42 -5.29 -4.90 5.90
N ALA A 43 -5.44 -6.09 6.46
CA ALA A 43 -4.44 -7.15 6.37
C ALA A 43 -4.25 -7.65 4.92
N SER A 44 -5.34 -7.79 4.18
CA SER A 44 -5.31 -8.18 2.76
C SER A 44 -4.65 -7.09 1.91
N ILE A 45 -5.02 -5.82 2.14
CA ILE A 45 -4.41 -4.66 1.47
C ILE A 45 -2.90 -4.66 1.70
N ILE A 46 -2.46 -4.76 2.95
CA ILE A 46 -1.04 -4.80 3.30
C ILE A 46 -0.32 -5.97 2.61
N SER A 47 -0.92 -7.16 2.59
CA SER A 47 -0.34 -8.33 1.93
C SER A 47 -0.17 -8.10 0.42
N THR A 48 -1.18 -7.55 -0.26
CA THR A 48 -1.13 -7.27 -1.70
C THR A 48 -0.09 -6.21 -2.02
N LEU A 49 -0.06 -5.11 -1.26
CA LEU A 49 0.92 -4.04 -1.49
C LEU A 49 2.35 -4.49 -1.20
N SER A 50 2.55 -5.32 -0.17
CA SER A 50 3.87 -5.88 0.13
C SER A 50 4.37 -6.82 -0.97
N GLN A 51 3.48 -7.52 -1.69
CA GLN A 51 3.84 -8.34 -2.84
C GLN A 51 4.21 -7.47 -4.05
N GLU A 52 3.40 -6.45 -4.35
CA GLU A 52 3.68 -5.47 -5.41
C GLU A 52 4.96 -4.65 -5.14
N GLY A 53 5.26 -4.38 -3.87
CA GLY A 53 6.43 -3.63 -3.42
C GLY A 53 7.74 -4.39 -3.44
N ALA A 54 7.69 -5.72 -3.58
CA ALA A 54 8.86 -6.60 -3.62
C ALA A 54 9.32 -6.95 -5.05
N GLN A 55 8.53 -6.58 -6.08
CA GLN A 55 8.92 -6.61 -7.49
C GLN A 55 9.69 -5.35 -7.86
#